data_AF-A0A520JTM6-F1
#
_entry.id   AF-A0A520JTM6-F1
#
_cell.length_a   1.000
_cell.length_b   1.000
_cell.length_c   1.000
_cell.angle_alpha   90.00
_cell.angle_beta   90.00
_cell.angle_gamma   90.00
#
_symmetry.space_group_name_H-M   'P 1'
#
loop_
_entity.id
_entity.type
_entity.pdbx_description
1 polymer ?
#
loop_
_entity_poly.entity_id
_entity_poly.type
_entity_poly.pdbx_seq_one_letter_code
_entity_poly.pdbx_strand_id
1 'polypeptide(L)'
;MKNLSILTIAGSDSGGGAGVQADIKTFAACGVHAVCAITAVTSQNTHGVQHVFSLPAEVVVEQLESVFSDFDVEFAKIGMLYSIETIRAVGKYLKKRDVSYVVDPVMSAEAGGNLLPTDALLSLKDLIKYAFAVTPNKFEAQTLTGVTITSIDDAKRAASRLCEIGAKAAVITGGHLDCRDVVLSEGRFKVINGSVLGGTHGAGCTYSAALTANLMLGCDVFDSAKKAKNFVIDAISSSRQVGDGVSPVNQIHRIAKDANRFNVLQNLSYAVKELQECSECVLLLPEVGCNIAMAIQEASTQDDVAAVEGRIVRLRDRMHLTGCISFGASRHVARIIISALRFNPILRAAMNIRFTPEILDVCNKLKLNTASFSREDEPSLTKTMDWGTSYAFLHAAKTPDVIYDEGGVGKEAMIRLLGTDALSVAKKATLIARIASDA
;
A
#
# COMPACT_ATOMS: atom_id res chain seq x y z
N MET A 1 -18.44 -22.64 4.10
CA MET A 1 -17.12 -22.75 3.43
C MET A 1 -16.15 -23.23 4.48
N LYS A 2 -15.36 -24.27 4.21
CA LYS A 2 -14.30 -24.70 5.14
C LYS A 2 -13.27 -23.56 5.20
N ASN A 3 -12.91 -23.11 6.39
CA ASN A 3 -11.93 -22.03 6.55
C ASN A 3 -10.54 -22.61 6.29
N LEU A 4 -10.14 -22.65 5.03
CA LEU A 4 -8.83 -23.15 4.61
C LEU A 4 -7.71 -22.25 5.15
N SER A 5 -6.59 -22.88 5.53
CA SER A 5 -5.40 -22.20 6.03
C SER A 5 -4.24 -22.37 5.05
N ILE A 6 -3.33 -21.38 5.01
CA ILE A 6 -2.07 -21.50 4.26
C ILE A 6 -0.92 -21.65 5.24
N LEU A 7 -0.07 -22.65 4.99
CA LEU A 7 1.13 -22.90 5.77
C LEU A 7 2.32 -22.11 5.21
N THR A 8 3.07 -21.41 6.06
CA THR A 8 4.45 -21.01 5.74
C THR A 8 5.47 -21.88 6.48
N ILE A 9 6.50 -22.34 5.77
CA ILE A 9 7.65 -23.05 6.34
C ILE A 9 8.89 -22.20 6.07
N ALA A 10 9.31 -21.40 7.04
CA ALA A 10 10.38 -20.42 6.86
C ALA A 10 11.07 -20.04 8.18
N GLY A 11 12.15 -19.25 8.08
CA GLY A 11 12.79 -18.65 9.24
C GLY A 11 12.00 -17.47 9.82
N SER A 12 12.20 -17.21 11.10
CA SER A 12 11.72 -16.04 11.82
C SER A 12 12.71 -14.89 11.72
N ASP A 13 12.28 -13.77 11.14
CA ASP A 13 13.00 -12.50 11.11
C ASP A 13 12.59 -11.64 12.32
N SER A 14 13.54 -11.36 13.22
CA SER A 14 13.30 -10.51 14.40
C SER A 14 13.01 -9.04 14.05
N GLY A 15 13.43 -8.54 12.89
CA GLY A 15 13.03 -7.23 12.36
C GLY A 15 11.60 -7.20 11.81
N GLY A 16 11.01 -8.38 11.58
CA GLY A 16 9.63 -8.55 11.13
C GLY A 16 9.34 -8.07 9.71
N GLY A 17 10.37 -7.85 8.89
CA GLY A 17 10.25 -7.39 7.50
C GLY A 17 10.15 -8.53 6.50
N ALA A 18 10.77 -9.68 6.79
CA ALA A 18 10.83 -10.88 5.96
C ALA A 18 10.36 -12.13 6.74
N GLY A 19 10.71 -13.33 6.24
CA GLY A 19 10.47 -14.59 6.93
C GLY A 19 8.98 -14.91 7.16
N VAL A 20 8.69 -15.71 8.20
CA VAL A 20 7.31 -16.05 8.57
C VAL A 20 6.48 -14.81 8.90
N GLN A 21 7.10 -13.74 9.39
CA GLN A 21 6.42 -12.48 9.69
C GLN A 21 5.85 -11.83 8.42
N ALA A 22 6.65 -11.74 7.35
CA ALA A 22 6.17 -11.24 6.06
C ALA A 22 5.10 -12.14 5.45
N ASP A 23 5.29 -13.46 5.55
CA ASP A 23 4.35 -14.43 5.00
C ASP A 23 2.98 -14.33 5.68
N ILE A 24 2.94 -14.35 7.02
CA ILE A 24 1.71 -14.23 7.82
C ILE A 24 1.00 -12.90 7.55
N LYS A 25 1.73 -11.77 7.53
CA LYS A 25 1.15 -10.45 7.22
C LYS A 25 0.55 -10.44 5.81
N THR A 26 1.22 -11.08 4.84
CA THR A 26 0.75 -11.14 3.46
C THR A 26 -0.49 -12.01 3.33
N PHE A 27 -0.51 -13.20 3.94
CA PHE A 27 -1.69 -14.07 3.94
C PHE A 27 -2.89 -13.38 4.61
N ALA A 28 -2.67 -12.75 5.76
CA ALA A 28 -3.70 -11.96 6.42
C ALA A 28 -4.19 -10.80 5.53
N ALA A 29 -3.28 -10.13 4.82
CA ALA A 29 -3.63 -9.07 3.88
C ALA A 29 -4.41 -9.56 2.64
N CYS A 30 -4.28 -10.84 2.29
CA CYS A 30 -5.07 -11.51 1.28
C CYS A 30 -6.39 -12.12 1.84
N GLY A 31 -6.67 -11.95 3.13
CA GLY A 31 -7.87 -12.47 3.78
C GLY A 31 -7.81 -13.97 4.13
N VAL A 32 -6.61 -14.54 4.26
CA VAL A 32 -6.41 -15.97 4.53
C VAL A 32 -5.76 -16.18 5.91
N HIS A 33 -6.22 -17.20 6.64
CA HIS A 33 -5.60 -17.60 7.90
C HIS A 33 -4.25 -18.27 7.65
N ALA A 34 -3.23 -17.83 8.37
CA ALA A 34 -1.87 -18.33 8.26
C ALA A 34 -1.53 -19.27 9.42
N VAL A 35 -0.97 -20.43 9.09
CA VAL A 35 -0.27 -21.31 10.02
C VAL A 35 1.20 -21.36 9.66
N CYS A 36 2.09 -21.72 10.59
CA CYS A 36 3.53 -21.71 10.33
C CYS A 36 4.28 -22.88 10.97
N ALA A 37 5.39 -23.26 10.33
CA ALA A 37 6.43 -24.08 10.90
C ALA A 37 7.76 -23.33 10.76
N ILE A 38 8.33 -22.93 11.90
CA ILE A 38 9.57 -22.14 11.94
C ILE A 38 10.76 -23.08 11.73
N THR A 39 11.69 -22.70 10.85
CA THR A 39 12.90 -23.49 10.53
C THR A 39 14.15 -22.98 11.23
N ALA A 40 14.21 -21.68 11.49
CA ALA A 40 15.30 -21.01 12.15
C ALA A 40 14.81 -19.68 12.75
N VAL A 41 15.54 -19.15 13.73
CA VAL A 41 15.36 -17.80 14.25
C VAL A 41 16.59 -16.98 13.87
N THR A 42 16.39 -15.78 13.32
CA THR A 42 17.48 -14.86 13.04
C THR A 42 17.51 -13.74 14.07
N SER A 43 18.70 -13.41 14.56
CA SER A 43 18.97 -12.08 15.11
C SER A 43 19.26 -11.19 13.90
N GLN A 44 18.29 -10.35 13.55
CA GLN A 44 18.25 -9.59 12.31
C GLN A 44 17.56 -8.25 12.55
N ASN A 45 18.02 -7.24 11.82
CA ASN A 45 17.42 -5.92 11.79
C ASN A 45 17.59 -5.31 10.39
N THR A 46 17.27 -4.02 10.24
CA THR A 46 17.37 -3.32 8.95
C THR A 46 18.78 -3.29 8.34
N HIS A 47 19.84 -3.55 9.13
CA HIS A 47 21.22 -3.56 8.65
C HIS A 47 21.71 -4.94 8.19
N GLY A 48 20.96 -6.01 8.43
CA GLY A 48 21.37 -7.36 8.04
C GLY A 48 21.09 -8.42 9.09
N VAL A 49 21.55 -9.62 8.78
CA VAL A 49 21.51 -10.79 9.66
C VAL A 49 22.79 -10.84 10.48
N GLN A 50 22.67 -10.80 11.82
CA GLN A 50 23.81 -10.93 12.73
C GLN A 50 24.08 -12.39 13.09
N HIS A 51 23.02 -13.14 13.38
CA HIS A 51 23.11 -14.55 13.76
C HIS A 51 21.92 -15.34 13.22
N VAL A 52 22.15 -16.63 12.94
CA VAL A 52 21.11 -17.59 12.57
C VAL A 52 21.16 -18.76 13.52
N PHE A 53 20.02 -19.08 14.13
CA PHE A 53 19.83 -20.20 15.03
C PHE A 53 18.88 -21.19 14.37
N SER A 54 19.43 -22.26 13.79
CA SER A 54 18.62 -23.32 13.18
C SER A 54 17.87 -24.12 14.25
N LEU A 55 16.59 -24.41 14.00
CA LEU A 55 15.89 -25.40 14.78
C LEU A 55 16.25 -26.82 14.30
N PRO A 56 16.31 -27.81 15.21
CA PRO A 56 16.45 -29.21 14.82
C PRO A 56 15.34 -29.63 13.85
N ALA A 57 15.68 -30.42 12.83
CA ALA A 57 14.73 -30.84 11.80
C ALA A 57 13.52 -31.60 12.37
N GLU A 58 13.72 -32.36 13.45
CA GLU A 58 12.64 -33.02 14.22
C GLU A 58 11.64 -32.03 14.80
N VAL A 59 12.08 -30.91 15.37
CA VAL A 59 11.22 -29.84 15.90
C VAL A 59 10.42 -29.17 14.78
N VAL A 60 11.01 -29.04 13.57
CA VAL A 60 10.27 -28.54 12.40
C VAL A 60 9.17 -29.53 12.00
N VAL A 61 9.46 -30.83 12.01
CA VAL A 61 8.47 -31.87 11.70
C VAL A 61 7.36 -31.95 12.75
N GLU A 62 7.66 -31.82 14.04
CA GLU A 62 6.65 -31.79 15.12
C GLU A 62 5.67 -30.61 14.97
N GLN A 63 6.16 -29.44 14.54
CA GLN A 63 5.30 -28.31 14.19
C GLN A 63 4.39 -28.64 13.00
N LEU A 64 4.92 -29.28 11.95
CA LEU A 64 4.12 -29.73 10.81
C LEU A 64 3.06 -30.75 11.23
N GLU A 65 3.41 -31.71 12.08
CA GLU A 65 2.46 -32.69 12.64
C GLU A 65 1.34 -32.01 13.42
N SER A 66 1.68 -31.05 14.27
CA SER A 66 0.69 -30.26 15.00
C SER A 66 -0.25 -29.54 14.05
N VAL A 67 0.28 -28.84 13.03
CA VAL A 67 -0.52 -28.11 12.05
C VAL A 67 -1.42 -29.05 11.24
N PHE A 68 -0.88 -30.09 10.62
CA PHE A 68 -1.64 -31.00 9.77
C PHE A 68 -2.59 -31.93 10.56
N SER A 69 -2.48 -31.99 11.89
CA SER A 69 -3.41 -32.75 12.73
C SER A 69 -4.73 -32.03 13.00
N ASP A 70 -4.77 -30.70 12.84
CA ASP A 70 -5.92 -29.85 13.20
C ASP A 70 -6.39 -28.96 12.05
N PHE A 71 -5.45 -28.38 11.29
CA PHE A 71 -5.76 -27.41 10.24
C PHE A 71 -5.89 -28.05 8.87
N ASP A 72 -6.83 -27.53 8.07
CA ASP A 72 -6.99 -27.89 6.66
C ASP A 72 -6.07 -27.04 5.79
N VAL A 73 -4.99 -27.66 5.31
CA VAL A 73 -3.90 -27.00 4.58
C VAL A 73 -3.76 -27.63 3.18
N GLU A 74 -4.25 -26.91 2.17
CA GLU A 74 -4.12 -27.30 0.75
C GLU A 74 -2.90 -26.67 0.07
N PHE A 75 -2.44 -25.53 0.58
CA PHE A 75 -1.30 -24.79 0.05
C PHE A 75 -0.28 -24.44 1.13
N ALA A 76 0.99 -24.56 0.77
CA ALA A 76 2.11 -24.09 1.58
C ALA A 76 3.06 -23.18 0.79
N LYS A 77 3.69 -22.23 1.48
CA LYS A 77 4.85 -21.50 0.99
C LYS A 77 6.08 -21.96 1.74
N ILE A 78 7.15 -22.26 1.02
CA ILE A 78 8.44 -22.63 1.59
C ILE A 78 9.39 -21.45 1.38
N GLY A 79 9.96 -20.93 2.45
CA GLY A 79 10.99 -19.90 2.43
C GLY A 79 12.36 -20.45 2.83
N MET A 80 13.09 -19.70 3.66
CA MET A 80 14.40 -20.11 4.16
C MET A 80 14.31 -21.39 5.00
N LEU A 81 15.01 -22.45 4.59
CA LEU A 81 15.11 -23.73 5.33
C LEU A 81 16.45 -23.92 6.05
N TYR A 82 17.47 -23.15 5.68
CA TYR A 82 18.81 -23.05 6.28
C TYR A 82 19.72 -24.29 6.25
N SER A 83 19.20 -25.51 6.44
CA SER A 83 20.00 -26.74 6.50
C SER A 83 19.50 -27.87 5.59
N ILE A 84 20.42 -28.77 5.23
CA ILE A 84 20.13 -29.95 4.40
C ILE A 84 19.15 -30.88 5.10
N GLU A 85 19.34 -31.07 6.39
CA GLU A 85 18.53 -31.93 7.26
C GLU A 85 17.08 -31.45 7.25
N THR A 86 16.87 -30.14 7.42
CA THR A 86 15.54 -29.53 7.39
C THR A 86 14.91 -29.62 6.00
N ILE A 87 15.67 -29.35 4.92
CA ILE A 87 15.16 -29.50 3.54
C ILE A 87 14.66 -30.93 3.29
N ARG A 88 15.46 -31.93 3.66
CA ARG A 88 15.10 -33.34 3.47
C ARG A 88 13.91 -33.75 4.33
N ALA A 89 13.87 -33.32 5.58
CA ALA A 89 12.77 -33.62 6.50
C ALA A 89 11.44 -33.03 6.00
N VAL A 90 11.43 -31.74 5.65
CA VAL A 90 10.26 -31.04 5.09
C VAL A 90 9.81 -31.70 3.79
N GLY A 91 10.72 -31.94 2.84
CA GLY A 91 10.38 -32.58 1.58
C GLY A 91 9.80 -33.99 1.74
N LYS A 92 10.38 -34.81 2.63
CA LYS A 92 9.87 -36.14 2.97
C LYS A 92 8.48 -36.09 3.60
N TYR A 93 8.23 -35.10 4.46
CA TYR A 93 6.96 -34.92 5.13
C TYR A 93 5.86 -34.51 4.15
N LEU A 94 6.09 -33.46 3.36
CA LEU A 94 5.11 -32.91 2.41
C LEU A 94 4.77 -33.90 1.29
N LYS A 95 5.71 -34.75 0.85
CA LYS A 95 5.45 -35.78 -0.17
C LYS A 95 4.35 -36.79 0.22
N LYS A 96 4.07 -36.93 1.52
CA LYS A 96 3.02 -37.83 2.04
C LYS A 96 1.66 -37.14 2.22
N ARG A 97 1.55 -35.86 1.86
CA ARG A 97 0.37 -35.03 2.08
C ARG A 97 -0.18 -34.56 0.73
N ASP A 98 -1.48 -34.36 0.68
CA ASP A 98 -2.13 -33.72 -0.46
C ASP A 98 -2.05 -32.20 -0.30
N VAL A 99 -0.84 -31.67 -0.50
CA VAL A 99 -0.53 -30.24 -0.34
C VAL A 99 0.29 -29.75 -1.53
N SER A 100 -0.18 -28.68 -2.17
CA SER A 100 0.59 -27.95 -3.17
C SER A 100 1.48 -26.94 -2.49
N TYR A 101 2.70 -26.71 -3.02
CA TYR A 101 3.57 -25.72 -2.41
C TYR A 101 4.35 -24.87 -3.41
N VAL A 102 4.56 -23.62 -3.01
CA VAL A 102 5.42 -22.65 -3.69
C VAL A 102 6.76 -22.63 -2.98
N VAL A 103 7.85 -22.80 -3.73
CA VAL A 103 9.21 -22.70 -3.20
C VAL A 103 9.79 -21.34 -3.53
N ASP A 104 10.09 -20.56 -2.50
CA ASP A 104 10.93 -19.37 -2.56
C ASP A 104 12.36 -19.80 -2.18
N PRO A 105 13.26 -20.01 -3.16
CA PRO A 105 14.54 -20.67 -2.94
C PRO A 105 15.57 -19.69 -2.35
N VAL A 106 15.27 -19.14 -1.18
CA VAL A 106 16.06 -18.09 -0.50
C VAL A 106 17.48 -18.56 -0.21
N MET A 107 18.46 -18.15 -1.02
CA MET A 107 19.87 -18.54 -0.83
C MET A 107 20.68 -17.52 -0.02
N SER A 108 20.29 -16.25 -0.07
CA SER A 108 20.96 -15.15 0.61
C SER A 108 19.94 -14.15 1.16
N ALA A 109 20.31 -13.45 2.23
CA ALA A 109 19.51 -12.37 2.77
C ALA A 109 19.65 -11.12 1.90
N GLU A 110 18.54 -10.43 1.66
CA GLU A 110 18.52 -9.15 0.94
C GLU A 110 19.24 -8.04 1.72
N ALA A 111 19.20 -8.11 3.06
CA ALA A 111 20.00 -7.26 3.94
C ALA A 111 21.44 -7.78 4.15
N GLY A 112 21.85 -8.81 3.39
CA GLY A 112 23.19 -9.43 3.44
C GLY A 112 23.28 -10.70 4.29
N GLY A 113 24.13 -11.64 3.87
CA GLY A 113 24.41 -12.91 4.55
C GLY A 113 24.04 -14.15 3.72
N ASN A 114 24.89 -15.18 3.73
CA ASN A 114 24.59 -16.47 3.12
C ASN A 114 23.66 -17.27 4.03
N LEU A 115 22.51 -17.69 3.50
CA LEU A 115 21.46 -18.38 4.26
C LEU A 115 21.35 -19.86 3.92
N LEU A 116 22.03 -20.32 2.87
CA LEU A 116 22.05 -21.72 2.46
C LEU A 116 23.49 -22.16 2.14
N PRO A 117 23.98 -23.23 2.79
CA PRO A 117 25.23 -23.89 2.40
C PRO A 117 25.22 -24.34 0.93
N THR A 118 26.37 -24.28 0.26
CA THR A 118 26.50 -24.63 -1.17
C THR A 118 26.18 -26.10 -1.45
N ASP A 119 26.44 -26.99 -0.50
CA ASP A 119 26.11 -28.41 -0.55
C ASP A 119 24.60 -28.71 -0.40
N ALA A 120 23.79 -27.72 0.01
CA ALA A 120 22.34 -27.87 0.13
C ALA A 120 21.58 -27.74 -1.20
N LEU A 121 22.25 -27.34 -2.28
CA LEU A 121 21.64 -27.09 -3.59
C LEU A 121 20.93 -28.33 -4.16
N LEU A 122 21.51 -29.53 -4.00
CA LEU A 122 20.90 -30.77 -4.48
C LEU A 122 19.59 -31.07 -3.75
N SER A 123 19.58 -30.95 -2.43
CA SER A 123 18.39 -31.18 -1.62
C SER A 123 17.29 -30.16 -1.95
N LEU A 124 17.65 -28.91 -2.24
CA LEU A 124 16.71 -27.89 -2.66
C LEU A 124 16.09 -28.21 -4.04
N LYS A 125 16.89 -28.72 -4.99
CA LYS A 125 16.37 -29.20 -6.29
C LYS A 125 15.41 -30.38 -6.14
N ASP A 126 15.71 -31.30 -5.23
CA ASP A 126 14.81 -32.42 -4.91
C ASP A 126 13.46 -31.94 -4.34
N LEU A 127 13.46 -30.85 -3.57
CA LEU A 127 12.24 -30.21 -3.08
C LEU A 127 11.48 -29.51 -4.23
N ILE A 128 12.18 -28.78 -5.10
CA ILE A 128 11.61 -28.08 -6.27
C ILE A 128 10.98 -29.06 -7.25
N LYS A 129 11.51 -30.28 -7.38
CA LYS A 129 11.01 -31.32 -8.28
C LYS A 129 9.51 -31.63 -8.13
N TYR A 130 8.93 -31.43 -6.95
CA TYR A 130 7.50 -31.64 -6.71
C TYR A 130 6.73 -30.35 -6.41
N ALA A 131 7.39 -29.19 -6.55
CA ALA A 131 6.78 -27.90 -6.28
C ALA A 131 5.70 -27.55 -7.31
N PHE A 132 4.64 -26.90 -6.86
CA PHE A 132 3.64 -26.32 -7.73
C PHE A 132 4.23 -25.10 -8.48
N ALA A 133 4.94 -24.24 -7.77
CA ALA A 133 5.68 -23.14 -8.37
C ALA A 133 7.01 -22.91 -7.66
N VAL A 134 7.97 -22.32 -8.36
CA VAL A 134 9.23 -21.84 -7.78
C VAL A 134 9.44 -20.37 -8.15
N THR A 135 9.87 -19.53 -7.20
CA THR A 135 9.94 -18.07 -7.37
C THR A 135 11.36 -17.48 -7.22
N PRO A 136 12.39 -18.00 -7.91
CA PRO A 136 13.74 -17.52 -7.71
C PRO A 136 13.91 -16.09 -8.23
N ASN A 137 14.78 -15.32 -7.59
CA ASN A 137 15.35 -14.13 -8.21
C ASN A 137 16.38 -14.52 -9.30
N LYS A 138 16.90 -13.52 -10.02
CA LYS A 138 17.94 -13.71 -11.06
C LYS A 138 19.12 -14.58 -10.59
N PHE A 139 19.69 -14.30 -9.43
CA PHE A 139 20.90 -14.98 -8.95
C PHE A 139 20.59 -16.40 -8.50
N GLU A 140 19.48 -16.61 -7.81
CA GLU A 140 19.00 -17.94 -7.43
C GLU A 140 18.69 -18.81 -8.65
N ALA A 141 18.05 -18.22 -9.67
CA ALA A 141 17.77 -18.91 -10.93
C ALA A 141 19.07 -19.34 -11.63
N GLN A 142 20.08 -18.47 -11.68
CA GLN A 142 21.41 -18.81 -12.21
C GLN A 142 22.03 -19.99 -11.44
N THR A 143 22.00 -19.95 -10.10
CA THR A 143 22.57 -21.01 -9.25
C THR A 143 21.82 -22.34 -9.42
N LEU A 144 20.49 -22.31 -9.49
CA LEU A 144 19.67 -23.52 -9.65
C LEU A 144 19.84 -24.15 -11.04
N THR A 145 19.95 -23.34 -12.08
CA THR A 145 19.86 -23.82 -13.47
C THR A 145 21.20 -23.94 -14.18
N GLY A 146 22.22 -23.21 -13.73
CA GLY A 146 23.48 -23.01 -14.44
C GLY A 146 23.39 -22.08 -15.65
N VAL A 147 22.22 -21.50 -15.92
CA VAL A 147 22.00 -20.56 -17.04
C VAL A 147 22.38 -19.16 -16.59
N THR A 148 23.36 -18.52 -17.24
CA THR A 148 23.65 -17.09 -17.04
C THR A 148 22.51 -16.23 -17.59
N ILE A 149 22.03 -15.27 -16.81
CA ILE A 149 20.89 -14.43 -17.18
C ILE A 149 21.34 -12.98 -17.41
N THR A 150 21.33 -12.52 -18.65
CA THR A 150 21.57 -11.10 -19.00
C THR A 150 20.40 -10.47 -19.76
N SER A 151 19.45 -11.29 -20.22
CA SER A 151 18.27 -10.88 -20.97
C SER A 151 17.00 -11.61 -20.52
N ILE A 152 15.85 -11.14 -21.02
CA ILE A 152 14.55 -11.81 -20.81
C ILE A 152 14.53 -13.20 -21.43
N ASP A 153 15.20 -13.41 -22.57
CA ASP A 153 15.22 -14.74 -23.21
C ASP A 153 16.10 -15.73 -22.42
N ASP A 154 17.18 -15.27 -21.79
CA ASP A 154 17.93 -16.12 -20.86
C ASP A 154 17.09 -16.50 -19.63
N ALA A 155 16.31 -15.56 -19.12
CA ALA A 155 15.36 -15.83 -18.03
C ALA A 155 14.30 -16.85 -18.46
N LYS A 156 13.77 -16.78 -19.69
CA LYS A 156 12.88 -17.83 -20.22
C LYS A 156 13.57 -19.20 -20.25
N ARG A 157 14.83 -19.28 -20.67
CA ARG A 157 15.60 -20.55 -20.66
C ARG A 157 15.80 -21.08 -19.23
N ALA A 158 16.12 -20.21 -18.28
CA ALA A 158 16.23 -20.59 -16.87
C ALA A 158 14.88 -21.07 -16.32
N ALA A 159 13.77 -20.43 -16.68
CA ALA A 159 12.43 -20.86 -16.28
C ALA A 159 12.07 -22.25 -16.85
N SER A 160 12.40 -22.51 -18.12
CA SER A 160 12.29 -23.86 -18.71
C SER A 160 13.09 -24.88 -17.92
N ARG A 161 14.34 -24.56 -17.57
CA ARG A 161 15.22 -25.47 -16.84
C ARG A 161 14.68 -25.79 -15.43
N LEU A 162 14.02 -24.83 -14.77
CA LEU A 162 13.34 -25.08 -13.49
C LEU A 162 12.14 -26.02 -13.64
N CYS A 163 11.39 -25.90 -14.73
CA CYS A 163 10.31 -26.83 -15.03
C CYS A 163 10.83 -28.23 -15.40
N GLU A 164 11.97 -28.31 -16.10
CA GLU A 164 12.67 -29.59 -16.38
C GLU A 164 13.16 -30.30 -15.10
N ILE A 165 13.51 -29.54 -14.05
CA ILE A 165 13.80 -30.13 -12.72
C ILE A 165 12.55 -30.78 -12.12
N GLY A 166 11.37 -30.24 -12.41
CA GLY A 166 10.07 -30.84 -12.06
C GLY A 166 9.02 -29.85 -11.54
N ALA A 167 9.36 -28.58 -11.35
CA ALA A 167 8.38 -27.58 -10.93
C ALA A 167 7.25 -27.44 -11.97
N LYS A 168 5.98 -27.40 -11.54
CA LYS A 168 4.85 -27.23 -12.47
C LYS A 168 4.82 -25.84 -13.12
N ALA A 169 5.36 -24.84 -12.41
CA ALA A 169 5.54 -23.48 -12.89
C ALA A 169 6.82 -22.86 -12.35
N ALA A 170 7.36 -21.89 -13.08
CA ALA A 170 8.52 -21.09 -12.67
C ALA A 170 8.23 -19.60 -12.85
N VAL A 171 8.55 -18.81 -11.83
CA VAL A 171 8.40 -17.36 -11.81
C VAL A 171 9.75 -16.74 -11.46
N ILE A 172 10.50 -16.30 -12.47
CA ILE A 172 11.76 -15.58 -12.22
C ILE A 172 11.41 -14.13 -11.89
N THR A 173 11.67 -13.72 -10.66
CA THR A 173 11.31 -12.39 -10.17
C THR A 173 12.27 -11.32 -10.71
N GLY A 174 11.68 -10.19 -11.11
CA GLY A 174 12.30 -9.23 -12.01
C GLY A 174 13.12 -8.12 -11.36
N GLY A 175 13.36 -8.12 -10.05
CA GLY A 175 14.08 -7.04 -9.37
C GLY A 175 15.43 -6.68 -10.04
N HIS A 176 16.11 -7.70 -10.59
CA HIS A 176 17.39 -7.57 -11.31
C HIS A 176 17.26 -7.68 -12.84
N LEU A 177 16.03 -7.59 -13.37
CA LEU A 177 15.65 -7.72 -14.78
C LEU A 177 14.81 -6.52 -15.24
N ASP A 178 15.15 -5.32 -14.75
CA ASP A 178 14.39 -4.09 -15.02
C ASP A 178 12.92 -4.23 -14.59
N CYS A 179 12.72 -4.80 -13.39
CA CYS A 179 11.42 -5.06 -12.78
C CYS A 179 10.47 -5.96 -13.58
N ARG A 180 10.96 -6.72 -14.56
CA ARG A 180 10.17 -7.64 -15.38
C ARG A 180 10.27 -9.07 -14.88
N ASP A 181 9.14 -9.63 -14.45
CA ASP A 181 9.05 -11.02 -14.04
C ASP A 181 8.82 -11.91 -15.27
N VAL A 182 9.49 -13.06 -15.34
CA VAL A 182 9.26 -14.07 -16.38
C VAL A 182 8.53 -15.26 -15.77
N VAL A 183 7.33 -15.52 -16.26
CA VAL A 183 6.46 -16.60 -15.79
C VAL A 183 6.37 -17.67 -16.87
N LEU A 184 6.63 -18.92 -16.48
CA LEU A 184 6.39 -20.11 -17.28
C LEU A 184 5.39 -21.01 -16.56
N SER A 185 4.32 -21.37 -17.23
CA SER A 185 3.36 -22.38 -16.77
C SER A 185 2.72 -23.04 -17.98
N GLU A 186 2.53 -24.37 -17.94
CA GLU A 186 1.90 -25.13 -19.01
C GLU A 186 2.55 -24.90 -20.40
N GLY A 187 3.87 -24.75 -20.43
CA GLY A 187 4.62 -24.48 -21.68
C GLY A 187 4.44 -23.08 -22.27
N ARG A 188 3.70 -22.18 -21.60
CA ARG A 188 3.45 -20.80 -22.05
C ARG A 188 4.24 -19.80 -21.23
N PHE A 189 4.77 -18.79 -21.90
CA PHE A 189 5.48 -17.69 -21.26
C PHE A 189 4.62 -16.43 -21.15
N LYS A 190 4.76 -15.71 -20.02
CA LYS A 190 4.27 -14.34 -19.86
C LYS A 190 5.34 -13.49 -19.19
N VAL A 191 5.46 -12.25 -19.64
CA VAL A 191 6.30 -11.25 -18.99
C VAL A 191 5.39 -10.28 -18.27
N ILE A 192 5.66 -10.06 -16.99
CA ILE A 192 4.90 -9.13 -16.14
C ILE A 192 5.79 -7.95 -15.86
N ASN A 193 5.42 -6.79 -16.41
CA ASN A 193 6.15 -5.54 -16.20
C ASN A 193 5.76 -4.93 -14.84
N GLY A 194 6.69 -4.19 -14.27
CA GLY A 194 6.42 -3.34 -13.12
C GLY A 194 7.51 -2.28 -13.00
N SER A 195 7.33 -1.39 -12.04
CA SER A 195 8.35 -0.46 -11.57
C SER A 195 8.22 -0.35 -10.07
N VAL A 196 9.34 -0.23 -9.37
CA VAL A 196 9.36 -0.11 -7.91
C VAL A 196 10.29 0.99 -7.49
N LEU A 197 9.88 1.75 -6.46
CA LEU A 197 10.69 2.73 -5.77
C LEU A 197 10.37 2.60 -4.27
N GLY A 198 11.38 2.36 -3.45
CA GLY A 198 11.22 2.16 -2.00
C GLY A 198 12.20 1.15 -1.44
N GLY A 199 12.08 0.87 -0.14
CA GLY A 199 12.80 -0.20 0.52
C GLY A 199 12.27 -1.57 0.11
N THR A 200 13.18 -2.50 -0.12
CA THR A 200 12.84 -3.81 -0.67
C THR A 200 12.90 -4.94 0.34
N HIS A 201 13.31 -4.68 1.60
CA HIS A 201 13.49 -5.73 2.59
C HIS A 201 12.19 -6.54 2.79
N GLY A 202 12.24 -7.82 2.41
CA GLY A 202 11.12 -8.74 2.51
C GLY A 202 10.23 -8.80 1.26
N ALA A 203 10.61 -8.13 0.17
CA ALA A 203 9.86 -8.13 -1.09
C ALA A 203 9.74 -9.54 -1.68
N GLY A 204 10.82 -10.34 -1.66
CA GLY A 204 10.80 -11.72 -2.15
C GLY A 204 9.80 -12.60 -1.40
N CYS A 205 9.87 -12.61 -0.06
CA CYS A 205 8.93 -13.35 0.79
C CYS A 205 7.49 -12.88 0.59
N THR A 206 7.28 -11.56 0.50
CA THR A 206 5.96 -10.97 0.26
C THR A 206 5.41 -11.39 -1.11
N TYR A 207 6.24 -11.43 -2.16
CA TYR A 207 5.83 -11.86 -3.49
C TYR A 207 5.42 -13.34 -3.50
N SER A 208 6.27 -14.23 -2.97
CA SER A 208 6.01 -15.66 -2.95
C SER A 208 4.81 -16.03 -2.06
N ALA A 209 4.62 -15.32 -0.94
CA ALA A 209 3.42 -15.43 -0.12
C ALA A 209 2.15 -14.95 -0.87
N ALA A 210 2.20 -13.78 -1.51
CA ALA A 210 1.05 -13.27 -2.28
C ALA A 210 0.70 -14.19 -3.47
N LEU A 211 1.70 -14.77 -4.14
CA LEU A 211 1.50 -15.79 -5.18
C LEU A 211 0.77 -17.01 -4.60
N THR A 212 1.26 -17.55 -3.48
CA THR A 212 0.68 -18.71 -2.80
C THR A 212 -0.78 -18.46 -2.40
N ALA A 213 -1.06 -17.28 -1.82
CA ALA A 213 -2.42 -16.90 -1.45
C ALA A 213 -3.37 -16.86 -2.64
N ASN A 214 -2.95 -16.27 -3.77
CA ASN A 214 -3.81 -16.18 -4.94
C ASN A 214 -4.04 -17.54 -5.62
N LEU A 215 -3.03 -18.42 -5.63
CA LEU A 215 -3.20 -19.80 -6.11
C LEU A 215 -4.23 -20.56 -5.27
N MET A 216 -4.15 -20.45 -3.95
CA MET A 216 -5.12 -21.04 -3.03
C MET A 216 -6.53 -20.47 -3.21
N LEU A 217 -6.65 -19.17 -3.51
CA LEU A 217 -7.91 -18.52 -3.85
C LEU A 217 -8.42 -18.85 -5.27
N GLY A 218 -7.84 -19.83 -5.96
CA GLY A 218 -8.32 -20.38 -7.22
C GLY A 218 -7.89 -19.60 -8.47
N CYS A 219 -6.92 -18.70 -8.37
CA CYS A 219 -6.36 -18.01 -9.54
C CYS A 219 -5.36 -18.92 -10.26
N ASP A 220 -5.26 -18.79 -11.59
CA ASP A 220 -4.19 -19.47 -12.34
C ASP A 220 -2.81 -18.85 -12.03
N VAL A 221 -1.74 -19.49 -12.50
CA VAL A 221 -0.36 -19.05 -12.22
C VAL A 221 -0.07 -17.64 -12.76
N PHE A 222 -0.58 -17.30 -13.95
CA PHE A 222 -0.29 -16.00 -14.58
C PHE A 222 -0.98 -14.85 -13.85
N ASP A 223 -2.24 -15.06 -13.46
CA ASP A 223 -3.00 -14.09 -12.68
C ASP A 223 -2.51 -13.99 -11.25
N SER A 224 -2.13 -15.12 -10.64
CA SER A 224 -1.52 -15.13 -9.31
C SER A 224 -0.19 -14.37 -9.30
N ALA A 225 0.67 -14.57 -10.31
CA ALA A 225 1.93 -13.84 -10.42
C ALA A 225 1.70 -12.34 -10.69
N LYS A 226 0.69 -11.98 -11.49
CA LYS A 226 0.33 -10.58 -11.73
C LYS A 226 -0.19 -9.91 -10.45
N LYS A 227 -1.04 -10.59 -9.69
CA LYS A 227 -1.55 -10.09 -8.41
C LYS A 227 -0.44 -10.00 -7.36
N ALA A 228 0.46 -10.97 -7.28
CA ALA A 228 1.64 -10.94 -6.42
C ALA A 228 2.58 -9.77 -6.77
N LYS A 229 2.81 -9.53 -8.06
CA LYS A 229 3.60 -8.39 -8.55
C LYS A 229 2.97 -7.06 -8.13
N ASN A 230 1.67 -6.89 -8.35
CA ASN A 230 0.98 -5.67 -7.94
C ASN A 230 1.02 -5.49 -6.42
N PHE A 231 0.80 -6.56 -5.66
CA PHE A 231 0.84 -6.53 -4.20
C PHE A 231 2.21 -6.08 -3.68
N VAL A 232 3.30 -6.67 -4.21
CA VAL A 232 4.65 -6.30 -3.75
C VAL A 232 5.03 -4.88 -4.18
N ILE A 233 4.58 -4.41 -5.36
CA ILE A 233 4.78 -3.02 -5.79
C ILE A 233 4.14 -2.07 -4.79
N ASP A 234 2.87 -2.29 -4.44
CA ASP A 234 2.14 -1.47 -3.46
C ASP A 234 2.83 -1.49 -2.08
N ALA A 235 3.33 -2.66 -1.67
CA ALA A 235 4.04 -2.83 -0.41
C ALA A 235 5.41 -2.14 -0.40
N ILE A 236 6.14 -2.14 -1.52
CA ILE A 236 7.44 -1.45 -1.67
C ILE A 236 7.23 0.07 -1.70
N SER A 237 6.26 0.56 -2.48
CA SER A 237 6.00 2.00 -2.58
C SER A 237 5.60 2.64 -1.26
N SER A 238 5.14 1.82 -0.31
CA SER A 238 4.74 2.21 1.03
C SER A 238 5.67 1.66 2.12
N SER A 239 6.89 1.25 1.73
CA SER A 239 7.94 0.81 2.65
C SER A 239 8.18 1.82 3.76
N ARG A 240 8.53 1.34 4.96
CA ARG A 240 8.66 2.19 6.14
C ARG A 240 10.09 2.23 6.63
N GLN A 241 10.62 3.44 6.79
CA GLN A 241 11.91 3.66 7.43
C GLN A 241 11.77 3.52 8.95
N VAL A 242 11.71 2.27 9.43
CA VAL A 242 11.60 1.92 10.86
C VAL A 242 12.96 1.67 11.53
N GLY A 243 14.04 1.85 10.78
CA GLY A 243 15.42 1.78 11.22
C GLY A 243 16.33 2.42 10.16
N ASP A 244 17.63 2.44 10.41
CA ASP A 244 18.60 3.18 9.59
C ASP A 244 19.13 2.39 8.37
N GLY A 245 18.67 1.16 8.18
CA GLY A 245 19.10 0.29 7.08
C GLY A 245 18.06 0.17 5.96
N VAL A 246 18.00 -1.01 5.33
CA VAL A 246 17.03 -1.27 4.26
C VAL A 246 15.62 -1.30 4.86
N SER A 247 14.74 -0.43 4.34
CA SER A 247 13.37 -0.30 4.85
C SER A 247 12.53 -1.54 4.49
N PRO A 248 11.82 -2.15 5.46
CA PRO A 248 10.86 -3.23 5.17
C PRO A 248 9.69 -2.73 4.34
N VAL A 249 9.21 -3.61 3.45
CA VAL A 249 7.97 -3.40 2.70
C VAL A 249 6.76 -3.40 3.65
N ASN A 250 5.68 -2.74 3.27
CA ASN A 250 4.46 -2.64 4.08
C ASN A 250 3.34 -3.53 3.53
N GLN A 251 3.30 -4.78 3.99
CA GLN A 251 2.33 -5.79 3.51
C GLN A 251 0.86 -5.40 3.76
N ILE A 252 0.59 -4.53 4.74
CA ILE A 252 -0.77 -4.13 5.13
C ILE A 252 -1.22 -2.80 4.49
N HIS A 253 -0.39 -2.17 3.65
CA HIS A 253 -0.65 -0.84 3.10
C HIS A 253 -2.01 -0.75 2.42
N ARG A 254 -2.34 -1.71 1.55
CA ARG A 254 -3.60 -1.70 0.80
C ARG A 254 -4.82 -1.78 1.71
N ILE A 255 -4.80 -2.67 2.71
CA ILE A 255 -5.90 -2.78 3.69
C ILE A 255 -6.05 -1.49 4.50
N ALA A 256 -4.94 -0.93 4.98
CA ALA A 256 -4.96 0.32 5.74
C ALA A 256 -5.50 1.48 4.89
N LYS A 257 -5.09 1.55 3.61
CA LYS A 257 -5.57 2.55 2.65
C LYS A 257 -7.06 2.38 2.39
N ASP A 258 -7.55 1.17 2.12
CA ASP A 258 -8.97 0.90 1.86
C ASP A 258 -9.85 1.23 3.07
N ALA A 259 -9.43 0.87 4.28
CA ALA A 259 -10.12 1.25 5.52
C ALA A 259 -10.15 2.78 5.72
N ASN A 260 -9.04 3.46 5.46
CA ASN A 260 -8.97 4.92 5.55
C ASN A 260 -9.89 5.58 4.51
N ARG A 261 -9.93 5.06 3.28
CA ARG A 261 -10.83 5.54 2.23
C ARG A 261 -12.30 5.43 2.64
N PHE A 262 -12.69 4.32 3.25
CA PHE A 262 -14.05 4.16 3.80
C PHE A 262 -14.36 5.21 4.87
N ASN A 263 -13.44 5.41 5.84
CA ASN A 263 -13.62 6.39 6.91
C ASN A 263 -13.75 7.82 6.37
N VAL A 264 -12.98 8.17 5.33
CA VAL A 264 -13.08 9.46 4.64
C VAL A 264 -14.46 9.64 4.00
N LEU A 265 -14.97 8.64 3.28
CA LEU A 265 -16.31 8.71 2.66
C LEU A 265 -17.42 8.86 3.72
N GLN A 266 -17.32 8.14 4.84
CA GLN A 266 -18.27 8.29 5.95
C GLN A 266 -18.20 9.69 6.57
N ASN A 267 -16.99 10.19 6.87
CA ASN A 267 -16.82 11.51 7.46
C ASN A 267 -17.36 12.62 6.55
N LEU A 268 -17.10 12.55 5.23
CA LEU A 268 -17.68 13.46 4.24
C LEU A 268 -19.20 13.36 4.17
N SER A 269 -19.77 12.17 4.28
CA SER A 269 -21.23 11.99 4.30
C SER A 269 -21.86 12.70 5.49
N TYR A 270 -21.25 12.61 6.68
CA TYR A 270 -21.71 13.37 7.86
C TYR A 270 -21.51 14.88 7.68
N ALA A 271 -20.38 15.30 7.11
CA ALA A 271 -20.09 16.70 6.86
C ALA A 271 -21.10 17.33 5.89
N VAL A 272 -21.45 16.63 4.81
CA VAL A 272 -22.48 17.04 3.88
C VAL A 272 -23.84 17.15 4.56
N LYS A 273 -24.22 16.15 5.36
CA LYS A 273 -25.48 16.16 6.10
C LYS A 273 -25.58 17.38 7.03
N GLU A 274 -24.53 17.66 7.79
CA GLU A 274 -24.43 18.85 8.65
C GLU A 274 -24.69 20.14 7.85
N LEU A 275 -24.07 20.28 6.66
CA LEU A 275 -24.26 21.45 5.80
C LEU A 275 -25.69 21.54 5.23
N GLN A 276 -26.32 20.42 4.90
CA GLN A 276 -27.68 20.39 4.34
C GLN A 276 -28.78 20.65 5.39
N GLU A 277 -28.52 20.32 6.65
CA GLU A 277 -29.43 20.56 7.78
C GLU A 277 -29.39 22.03 8.26
N CYS A 278 -28.36 22.79 7.89
CA CYS A 278 -28.25 24.22 8.18
C CYS A 278 -28.73 25.07 6.98
N SER A 279 -29.91 25.69 7.10
CA SER A 279 -30.47 26.58 6.07
C SER A 279 -29.58 27.81 5.77
N GLU A 280 -28.92 28.32 6.80
CA GLU A 280 -28.08 29.52 6.79
C GLU A 280 -26.80 29.27 5.98
N CYS A 281 -26.35 28.02 5.84
CA CYS A 281 -25.17 27.67 5.06
C CYS A 281 -25.28 28.12 3.59
N VAL A 282 -26.48 28.31 3.05
CA VAL A 282 -26.70 28.85 1.71
C VAL A 282 -26.05 30.23 1.51
N LEU A 283 -25.89 31.03 2.57
CA LEU A 283 -25.17 32.31 2.55
C LEU A 283 -23.70 32.16 2.18
N LEU A 284 -23.11 31.00 2.45
CA LEU A 284 -21.70 30.70 2.20
C LEU A 284 -21.44 30.22 0.77
N LEU A 285 -22.46 30.07 -0.09
CA LEU A 285 -22.28 29.54 -1.45
C LEU A 285 -21.68 30.60 -2.39
N PRO A 286 -20.51 30.34 -3.00
CA PRO A 286 -20.04 31.13 -4.14
C PRO A 286 -21.02 31.04 -5.32
N GLU A 287 -20.92 31.96 -6.28
CA GLU A 287 -21.69 31.90 -7.53
C GLU A 287 -21.38 30.63 -8.31
N VAL A 288 -20.11 30.23 -8.36
CA VAL A 288 -19.70 28.98 -9.00
C VAL A 288 -20.07 27.73 -8.19
N GLY A 289 -20.62 27.86 -6.97
CA GLY A 289 -20.88 26.76 -6.04
C GLY A 289 -19.65 26.31 -5.25
N CYS A 290 -19.89 25.65 -4.10
CA CYS A 290 -18.83 25.17 -3.21
C CYS A 290 -18.53 23.68 -3.40
N ASN A 291 -17.48 23.21 -2.73
CA ASN A 291 -17.20 21.81 -2.56
C ASN A 291 -16.49 21.61 -1.20
N ILE A 292 -16.66 20.43 -0.61
CA ILE A 292 -15.98 20.00 0.61
C ILE A 292 -15.26 18.70 0.30
N ALA A 293 -14.01 18.61 0.74
CA ALA A 293 -13.17 17.46 0.44
C ALA A 293 -12.36 17.03 1.65
N MET A 294 -11.97 15.76 1.66
CA MET A 294 -11.11 15.17 2.68
C MET A 294 -10.16 14.14 2.07
N ALA A 295 -8.91 14.18 2.52
CA ALA A 295 -7.82 13.30 2.12
C ALA A 295 -7.63 12.14 3.12
N ILE A 296 -7.13 11.01 2.63
CA ILE A 296 -6.58 9.96 3.50
C ILE A 296 -5.30 10.41 4.22
N GLN A 297 -4.86 9.66 5.23
CA GLN A 297 -3.75 10.06 6.14
C GLN A 297 -2.36 10.18 5.48
N GLU A 298 -2.15 9.55 4.32
CA GLU A 298 -0.89 9.57 3.55
C GLU A 298 -1.16 9.99 2.09
N ALA A 299 -2.11 10.90 1.89
CA ALA A 299 -2.49 11.34 0.55
C ALA A 299 -1.33 12.06 -0.14
N SER A 300 -1.01 11.61 -1.35
CA SER A 300 0.07 12.18 -2.18
C SER A 300 -0.46 12.74 -3.50
N THR A 301 -1.63 12.27 -3.93
CA THR A 301 -2.25 12.63 -5.19
C THR A 301 -3.68 13.13 -5.00
N GLN A 302 -4.25 13.76 -6.01
CA GLN A 302 -5.66 14.19 -5.98
C GLN A 302 -6.63 12.99 -5.91
N ASP A 303 -6.22 11.81 -6.36
CA ASP A 303 -7.02 10.57 -6.31
C ASP A 303 -7.13 9.99 -4.89
N ASP A 304 -6.28 10.47 -3.98
CA ASP A 304 -6.32 10.17 -2.55
C ASP A 304 -7.27 11.10 -1.77
N VAL A 305 -7.94 12.03 -2.46
CA VAL A 305 -8.90 12.98 -1.89
C VAL A 305 -10.31 12.67 -2.39
N ALA A 306 -11.26 12.55 -1.46
CA ALA A 306 -12.68 12.45 -1.79
C ALA A 306 -13.37 13.80 -1.65
N ALA A 307 -14.36 14.04 -2.52
CA ALA A 307 -15.16 15.26 -2.54
C ALA A 307 -16.54 14.97 -3.14
N VAL A 308 -17.40 15.99 -3.23
CA VAL A 308 -18.67 15.89 -3.97
C VAL A 308 -18.40 15.97 -5.47
N GLU A 309 -18.96 15.04 -6.26
CA GLU A 309 -18.94 15.09 -7.72
C GLU A 309 -19.72 16.31 -8.23
N GLY A 310 -19.04 17.11 -9.06
CA GLY A 310 -19.51 18.44 -9.41
C GLY A 310 -19.33 19.40 -8.23
N ARG A 311 -20.43 19.94 -7.72
CA ARG A 311 -20.44 20.97 -6.67
C ARG A 311 -21.63 20.83 -5.73
N ILE A 312 -21.54 21.51 -4.61
CA ILE A 312 -22.69 21.81 -3.76
C ILE A 312 -23.21 23.18 -4.22
N VAL A 313 -24.48 23.20 -4.62
CA VAL A 313 -25.15 24.36 -5.23
C VAL A 313 -26.38 24.76 -4.42
N ARG A 314 -26.91 25.95 -4.72
CA ARG A 314 -28.15 26.42 -4.13
C ARG A 314 -29.34 25.75 -4.82
N LEU A 315 -30.20 25.09 -4.04
CA LEU A 315 -31.53 24.69 -4.47
C LEU A 315 -32.54 25.29 -3.48
N ARG A 316 -33.21 26.36 -3.91
CA ARG A 316 -34.08 27.19 -3.06
C ARG A 316 -33.32 27.76 -1.85
N ASP A 317 -33.69 27.31 -0.67
CA ASP A 317 -33.20 27.69 0.66
C ASP A 317 -32.24 26.66 1.25
N ARG A 318 -31.75 25.71 0.43
CA ARG A 318 -30.85 24.63 0.92
C ARG A 318 -29.64 24.41 0.02
N MET A 319 -28.59 23.86 0.62
CA MET A 319 -27.47 23.28 -0.09
C MET A 319 -27.86 21.95 -0.72
N HIS A 320 -27.52 21.76 -1.99
CA HIS A 320 -27.84 20.56 -2.75
C HIS A 320 -26.59 20.02 -3.45
N LEU A 321 -26.38 18.71 -3.37
CA LEU A 321 -25.26 18.03 -4.04
C LEU A 321 -25.65 17.74 -5.48
N THR A 322 -24.81 18.12 -6.44
CA THR A 322 -25.04 17.78 -7.85
C THR A 322 -24.69 16.33 -8.19
N GLY A 323 -23.96 15.63 -7.32
CA GLY A 323 -23.48 14.27 -7.53
C GLY A 323 -23.09 13.56 -6.23
N CYS A 324 -22.59 12.33 -6.37
CA CYS A 324 -22.19 11.49 -5.25
C CYS A 324 -20.87 11.95 -4.60
N ILE A 325 -20.54 11.43 -3.42
CA ILE A 325 -19.21 11.59 -2.84
C ILE A 325 -18.31 10.51 -3.42
N SER A 326 -17.19 10.90 -4.03
CA SER A 326 -16.21 9.96 -4.59
C SER A 326 -14.79 10.50 -4.54
N PHE A 327 -13.82 9.58 -4.65
CA PHE A 327 -12.40 9.93 -4.75
C PHE A 327 -12.07 10.50 -6.14
N GLY A 328 -11.22 11.52 -6.18
CA GLY A 328 -10.87 12.21 -7.42
C GLY A 328 -11.95 13.17 -7.95
N ALA A 329 -13.03 13.37 -7.20
CA ALA A 329 -14.19 14.17 -7.63
C ALA A 329 -13.91 15.67 -7.80
N SER A 330 -12.94 16.25 -7.07
CA SER A 330 -12.64 17.69 -7.10
C SER A 330 -11.15 17.97 -7.17
N ARG A 331 -10.69 18.48 -8.32
CA ARG A 331 -9.27 18.89 -8.50
C ARG A 331 -8.92 20.16 -7.74
N HIS A 332 -9.87 21.11 -7.59
CA HIS A 332 -9.60 22.42 -6.98
C HIS A 332 -9.35 22.27 -5.48
N VAL A 333 -10.27 21.63 -4.76
CA VAL A 333 -10.16 21.47 -3.31
C VAL A 333 -9.09 20.44 -2.94
N ALA A 334 -8.93 19.38 -3.75
CA ALA A 334 -7.84 18.43 -3.55
C ALA A 334 -6.46 19.08 -3.60
N ARG A 335 -6.21 20.01 -4.54
CA ARG A 335 -4.94 20.76 -4.60
C ARG A 335 -4.67 21.57 -3.33
N ILE A 336 -5.69 22.23 -2.78
CA ILE A 336 -5.57 22.97 -1.51
C ILE A 336 -5.14 22.02 -0.39
N ILE A 337 -5.80 20.86 -0.26
CA ILE A 337 -5.50 19.88 0.78
C ILE A 337 -4.08 19.31 0.59
N ILE A 338 -3.72 18.88 -0.63
CA ILE A 338 -2.38 18.34 -0.92
C ILE A 338 -1.29 19.38 -0.63
N SER A 339 -1.51 20.65 -0.95
CA SER A 339 -0.58 21.73 -0.57
C SER A 339 -0.50 21.90 0.94
N ALA A 340 -1.63 21.94 1.66
CA ALA A 340 -1.66 22.09 3.10
C ALA A 340 -0.93 20.95 3.82
N LEU A 341 -1.06 19.70 3.34
CA LEU A 341 -0.41 18.52 3.91
C LEU A 341 1.12 18.60 3.91
N ARG A 342 1.73 19.36 2.98
CA ARG A 342 3.18 19.58 2.94
C ARG A 342 3.68 20.40 4.13
N PHE A 343 2.81 21.24 4.71
CA PHE A 343 3.14 22.10 5.84
C PHE A 343 2.61 21.54 7.15
N ASN A 344 1.43 20.94 7.14
CA ASN A 344 0.82 20.32 8.32
C ASN A 344 0.04 19.04 7.95
N PRO A 345 0.61 17.84 8.21
CA PRO A 345 0.01 16.57 7.87
C PRO A 345 -1.35 16.28 8.51
N ILE A 346 -1.73 17.00 9.58
CA ILE A 346 -3.03 16.79 10.23
C ILE A 346 -4.18 17.46 9.46
N LEU A 347 -3.90 18.47 8.62
CA LEU A 347 -4.91 19.23 7.87
C LEU A 347 -5.33 18.49 6.60
N ARG A 348 -6.28 17.57 6.76
CA ARG A 348 -6.73 16.67 5.69
C ARG A 348 -8.03 17.08 5.04
N ALA A 349 -8.66 18.17 5.43
CA ALA A 349 -9.93 18.59 4.86
C ALA A 349 -9.97 20.07 4.53
N ALA A 350 -10.74 20.40 3.50
CA ALA A 350 -10.98 21.77 3.10
C ALA A 350 -12.38 21.97 2.50
N MET A 351 -12.90 23.19 2.61
CA MET A 351 -14.12 23.63 1.94
C MET A 351 -13.91 25.04 1.39
N ASN A 352 -14.32 25.27 0.15
CA ASN A 352 -14.33 26.63 -0.41
C ASN A 352 -15.69 27.29 -0.19
N ILE A 353 -15.72 28.53 0.28
CA ILE A 353 -16.94 29.31 0.53
C ILE A 353 -16.81 30.71 -0.08
N ARG A 354 -17.93 31.40 -0.20
CA ARG A 354 -18.01 32.77 -0.70
C ARG A 354 -17.13 33.69 0.15
N PHE A 355 -16.41 34.58 -0.51
CA PHE A 355 -15.77 35.71 0.15
C PHE A 355 -16.74 36.90 0.23
N THR A 356 -16.93 37.41 1.44
CA THR A 356 -17.40 38.79 1.67
C THR A 356 -16.66 39.36 2.90
N PRO A 357 -16.53 40.69 3.02
CA PRO A 357 -15.94 41.30 4.21
C PRO A 357 -16.63 40.87 5.51
N GLU A 358 -17.95 40.67 5.49
CA GLU A 358 -18.75 40.26 6.64
C GLU A 358 -18.42 38.82 7.06
N ILE A 359 -18.32 37.88 6.11
CA ILE A 359 -17.94 36.49 6.41
C ILE A 359 -16.51 36.43 6.95
N LEU A 360 -15.60 37.25 6.41
CA LEU A 360 -14.22 37.32 6.90
C LEU A 360 -14.18 37.90 8.33
N ASP A 361 -14.96 38.93 8.64
CA ASP A 361 -15.08 39.49 9.99
C ASP A 361 -15.61 38.47 10.99
N VAL A 362 -16.59 37.65 10.61
CA VAL A 362 -17.06 36.52 11.42
C VAL A 362 -15.94 35.51 11.69
N CYS A 363 -15.12 35.18 10.69
CA CYS A 363 -13.96 34.30 10.90
C CYS A 363 -12.97 34.88 11.93
N ASN A 364 -12.73 36.19 11.87
CA ASN A 364 -11.86 36.89 12.83
C ASN A 364 -12.45 36.92 14.25
N LYS A 365 -13.76 37.17 14.38
CA LYS A 365 -14.50 37.11 15.66
C LYS A 365 -14.42 35.72 16.31
N LEU A 366 -14.45 34.67 15.48
CA LEU A 366 -14.26 33.28 15.91
C LEU A 366 -12.79 32.94 16.24
N LYS A 367 -11.87 33.90 16.13
CA LYS A 367 -10.43 33.75 16.38
C LYS A 367 -9.78 32.67 15.51
N LEU A 368 -10.31 32.46 14.30
CA LEU A 368 -9.70 31.57 13.32
C LEU A 368 -8.42 32.21 12.78
N ASN A 369 -7.35 31.43 12.63
CA ASN A 369 -6.11 31.94 12.04
C ASN A 369 -6.31 32.18 10.54
N THR A 370 -6.41 33.44 10.12
CA THR A 370 -6.60 33.81 8.72
C THR A 370 -5.27 34.12 8.04
N ALA A 371 -5.10 33.64 6.81
CA ALA A 371 -4.03 34.03 5.90
C ALA A 371 -4.62 34.41 4.53
N SER A 372 -3.90 35.24 3.78
CA SER A 372 -4.31 35.67 2.44
C SER A 372 -3.17 35.62 1.44
N PHE A 373 -3.52 35.69 0.17
CA PHE A 373 -2.60 35.91 -0.94
C PHE A 373 -3.29 36.74 -2.02
N SER A 374 -2.52 37.55 -2.75
CA SER A 374 -3.01 38.21 -3.95
C SER A 374 -2.81 37.33 -5.17
N ARG A 375 -3.76 37.35 -6.11
CA ARG A 375 -3.62 36.65 -7.39
C ARG A 375 -2.67 37.36 -8.35
N GLU A 376 -2.37 38.63 -8.11
CA GLU A 376 -1.42 39.41 -8.91
C GLU A 376 0.03 38.98 -8.66
N ASP A 377 0.29 38.42 -7.48
CA ASP A 377 1.59 37.90 -7.05
C ASP A 377 1.86 36.47 -7.59
N GLU A 378 0.91 35.86 -8.31
CA GLU A 378 1.03 34.52 -8.87
C GLU A 378 2.13 34.47 -9.95
N PRO A 379 3.23 33.70 -9.76
CA PRO A 379 4.34 33.71 -10.70
C PRO A 379 3.95 33.18 -12.08
N SER A 380 4.42 33.85 -13.14
CA SER A 380 4.05 33.58 -14.54
C SER A 380 4.33 32.14 -15.02
N LEU A 381 5.30 31.46 -14.41
CA LEU A 381 5.74 30.09 -14.74
C LEU A 381 5.08 28.99 -13.88
N THR A 382 4.35 29.34 -12.82
CA THR A 382 3.68 28.38 -11.91
C THR A 382 2.22 28.75 -11.75
N LYS A 383 1.45 28.66 -12.84
CA LYS A 383 -0.01 28.89 -12.84
C LYS A 383 -0.77 27.72 -12.20
N THR A 384 -0.53 27.47 -10.92
CA THR A 384 -1.26 26.47 -10.14
C THR A 384 -1.70 27.05 -8.80
N MET A 385 -2.94 26.76 -8.41
CA MET A 385 -3.49 27.17 -7.11
C MET A 385 -2.76 26.55 -5.91
N ASP A 386 -1.90 25.57 -6.16
CA ASP A 386 -0.95 25.02 -5.20
C ASP A 386 -0.06 26.13 -4.62
N TRP A 387 0.27 27.14 -5.45
CA TRP A 387 1.08 28.30 -5.06
C TRP A 387 0.38 29.15 -4.00
N GLY A 388 -0.87 29.58 -4.22
CA GLY A 388 -1.56 30.48 -3.29
C GLY A 388 -1.74 29.88 -1.89
N THR A 389 -2.03 28.58 -1.82
CA THR A 389 -2.08 27.86 -0.53
C THR A 389 -0.70 27.82 0.11
N SER A 390 0.34 27.44 -0.64
CA SER A 390 1.71 27.37 -0.12
C SER A 390 2.23 28.74 0.33
N TYR A 391 1.93 29.79 -0.43
CA TYR A 391 2.27 31.17 -0.10
C TYR A 391 1.63 31.58 1.22
N ALA A 392 0.33 31.34 1.39
CA ALA A 392 -0.38 31.65 2.62
C ALA A 392 0.23 30.92 3.84
N PHE A 393 0.62 29.65 3.70
CA PHE A 393 1.30 28.92 4.78
C PHE A 393 2.69 29.48 5.10
N LEU A 394 3.48 29.86 4.09
CA LEU A 394 4.84 30.39 4.28
C LEU A 394 4.85 31.78 4.94
N HIS A 395 3.80 32.58 4.74
CA HIS A 395 3.73 33.96 5.25
C HIS A 395 2.83 34.12 6.48
N ALA A 396 2.15 33.04 6.92
CA ALA A 396 1.33 33.07 8.11
C ALA A 396 2.17 32.85 9.39
N ALA A 397 1.87 33.61 10.44
CA ALA A 397 2.52 33.45 11.75
C ALA A 397 2.13 32.14 12.47
N LYS A 398 0.97 31.57 12.12
CA LYS A 398 0.42 30.33 12.65
C LYS A 398 -0.20 29.52 11.51
N THR A 399 -0.38 28.21 11.73
CA THR A 399 -1.12 27.35 10.79
C THR A 399 -2.50 27.96 10.48
N PRO A 400 -2.81 28.27 9.21
CA PRO A 400 -4.09 28.88 8.86
C PRO A 400 -5.26 27.92 9.06
N ASP A 401 -6.32 28.42 9.68
CA ASP A 401 -7.66 27.83 9.67
C ASP A 401 -8.46 28.24 8.44
N VAL A 402 -8.09 29.39 7.87
CA VAL A 402 -8.79 30.07 6.80
C VAL A 402 -7.76 30.68 5.85
N ILE A 403 -7.89 30.42 4.55
CA ILE A 403 -7.10 31.07 3.50
C ILE A 403 -8.05 31.79 2.55
N TYR A 404 -7.88 33.08 2.31
CA TYR A 404 -8.73 33.83 1.40
C TYR A 404 -7.97 34.57 0.29
N ASP A 405 -8.67 34.87 -0.79
CA ASP A 405 -8.24 35.79 -1.83
C ASP A 405 -9.41 36.67 -2.28
N GLU A 406 -9.13 37.92 -2.64
CA GLU A 406 -10.13 38.91 -3.08
C GLU A 406 -10.50 38.77 -4.57
N GLY A 407 -10.12 37.65 -5.21
CA GLY A 407 -10.38 37.40 -6.61
C GLY A 407 -9.40 38.10 -7.54
N GLY A 408 -9.82 38.26 -8.80
CA GLY A 408 -9.06 38.92 -9.86
C GLY A 408 -9.83 38.85 -11.18
N VAL A 409 -9.25 39.35 -12.27
CA VAL A 409 -9.93 39.33 -13.58
C VAL A 409 -10.30 37.90 -13.98
N GLY A 410 -11.61 37.62 -14.04
CA GLY A 410 -12.15 36.30 -14.38
C GLY A 410 -12.04 35.23 -13.27
N LYS A 411 -11.67 35.61 -12.03
CA LYS A 411 -11.56 34.70 -10.89
C LYS A 411 -12.38 35.23 -9.70
N GLU A 412 -13.37 34.46 -9.26
CA GLU A 412 -14.20 34.79 -8.10
C GLU A 412 -13.34 34.83 -6.81
N ALA A 413 -13.66 35.81 -5.94
CA ALA A 413 -13.09 35.93 -4.60
C ALA A 413 -13.58 34.77 -3.72
N MET A 414 -12.69 34.23 -2.86
CA MET A 414 -12.98 32.96 -2.20
C MET A 414 -12.27 32.80 -0.87
N ILE A 415 -13.00 32.23 0.09
CA ILE A 415 -12.48 31.79 1.38
C ILE A 415 -12.34 30.26 1.34
N ARG A 416 -11.27 29.73 1.91
CA ARG A 416 -10.98 28.30 2.03
C ARG A 416 -10.85 27.96 3.49
N LEU A 417 -11.81 27.23 4.03
CA LEU A 417 -11.77 26.70 5.38
C LEU A 417 -10.92 25.43 5.38
N LEU A 418 -9.97 25.34 6.30
CA LEU A 418 -9.12 24.16 6.50
C LEU A 418 -9.47 23.47 7.82
N GLY A 419 -9.23 22.17 7.89
CA GLY A 419 -9.45 21.40 9.12
C GLY A 419 -8.87 19.99 9.05
N THR A 420 -9.00 19.27 10.17
CA THR A 420 -8.47 17.91 10.34
C THR A 420 -9.29 16.84 9.62
N ASP A 421 -10.57 17.11 9.44
CA ASP A 421 -11.56 16.22 8.85
C ASP A 421 -12.73 17.04 8.27
N ALA A 422 -13.51 16.47 7.36
CA ALA A 422 -14.58 17.22 6.69
C ALA A 422 -15.67 17.64 7.68
N LEU A 423 -16.00 16.83 8.67
CA LEU A 423 -17.05 17.16 9.63
C LEU A 423 -16.67 18.38 10.49
N SER A 424 -15.42 18.48 10.95
CA SER A 424 -14.96 19.67 11.66
C SER A 424 -14.99 20.93 10.78
N VAL A 425 -14.65 20.81 9.49
CA VAL A 425 -14.78 21.91 8.52
C VAL A 425 -16.25 22.30 8.29
N ALA A 426 -17.16 21.33 8.16
CA ALA A 426 -18.59 21.58 7.99
C ALA A 426 -19.22 22.25 9.23
N LYS A 427 -18.83 21.83 10.43
CA LYS A 427 -19.26 22.48 11.69
C LYS A 427 -18.73 23.92 11.80
N LYS A 428 -17.47 24.14 11.40
CA LYS A 428 -16.88 25.48 11.29
C LYS A 428 -17.69 26.36 10.32
N ALA A 429 -18.02 25.84 9.13
CA ALA A 429 -18.86 26.54 8.16
C ALA A 429 -20.26 26.85 8.72
N THR A 430 -20.91 25.88 9.36
CA THR A 430 -22.24 26.04 9.98
C THR A 430 -22.25 27.13 11.06
N LEU A 431 -21.21 27.20 11.88
CA LEU A 431 -21.06 28.25 12.89
C LEU A 431 -20.88 29.64 12.24
N ILE A 432 -20.04 29.73 11.21
CA ILE A 432 -19.85 30.98 10.45
C ILE A 432 -21.18 31.43 9.83
N ALA A 433 -21.93 30.51 9.22
CA ALA A 433 -23.20 30.80 8.57
C ALA A 433 -24.24 31.37 9.54
N ARG A 434 -24.38 30.77 10.74
CA ARG A 434 -25.32 31.23 11.76
C ARG A 434 -24.98 32.61 12.31
N ILE A 435 -23.70 32.88 12.56
CA ILE A 435 -23.29 34.21 13.05
C ILE A 435 -23.45 35.26 11.94
N ALA A 436 -23.18 34.90 10.68
CA ALA A 436 -23.34 35.80 9.54
C ALA A 436 -24.81 36.06 9.18
N SER A 437 -25.75 35.18 9.54
CA SER A 437 -27.19 35.43 9.36
C SER A 437 -27.79 36.34 10.42
N ASP A 438 -27.17 36.38 11.62
CA ASP A 438 -27.61 37.20 12.75
C ASP A 438 -27.03 38.63 12.72
N ALA A 439 -26.06 38.88 11.83
CA ALA A 439 -25.38 40.17 11.62
C ALA A 439 -26.00 40.94 10.46
#